data_AF-A0A7X5U278-F1
#
_entry.id   AF-A0A7X5U278-F1
#
_cell.length_a   1.000
_cell.length_b   1.000
_cell.length_c   1.000
_cell.angle_alpha   90.00
_cell.angle_beta   90.00
_cell.angle_gamma   90.00
#
_symmetry.space_group_name_H-M   'P 1'
#
loop_
_entity.id
_entity.type
_entity.pdbx_description
1 polymer ?
#
loop_
_entity_poly.entity_id
_entity_poly.type
_entity_poly.pdbx_seq_one_letter_code
_entity_poly.pdbx_strand_id
1 'polypeptide(L)' 'MSIALTHSLLGGVPLVVFLLLAVVTLSRKGPHPATYKLSDKWTADPILWASDEPADHGHGGHGSHVSVGGSASGKW' A
#
# COMPACT_ATOMS: atom_id res chain seq x y z
N MET A 1 -31.80 20.92 34.63
CA MET A 1 -30.66 20.27 33.93
C MET A 1 -29.64 21.35 33.59
N SER A 2 -28.33 21.09 33.70
CA SER A 2 -27.27 22.09 33.47
C SER A 2 -26.81 22.09 32.00
N ILE A 3 -26.61 23.28 31.42
CA ILE A 3 -26.10 23.44 30.05
C ILE A 3 -24.70 22.84 29.87
N ALA A 4 -23.84 22.96 30.88
CA ALA A 4 -22.50 22.40 30.86
C ALA A 4 -22.53 20.86 30.81
N LEU A 5 -23.48 20.25 31.54
CA LEU A 5 -23.68 18.80 31.52
C LEU A 5 -24.16 18.32 30.15
N THR A 6 -25.13 19.02 29.54
CA THR A 6 -25.68 18.65 28.22
C THR A 6 -24.62 18.67 27.12
N HIS A 7 -23.79 19.72 27.06
CA HIS A 7 -22.74 19.83 26.03
C HIS A 7 -21.63 18.79 26.25
N SER A 8 -21.26 18.55 27.51
CA SER A 8 -20.27 17.52 27.85
C SER A 8 -20.75 16.12 27.45
N LEU A 9 -22.03 15.80 27.64
CA LEU A 9 -22.58 14.52 27.23
C LEU A 9 -22.68 14.39 25.71
N LEU A 10 -23.21 15.41 25.02
CA LEU A 10 -23.39 15.37 23.57
C LEU A 10 -22.08 15.35 22.78
N GLY A 11 -21.03 16.03 23.25
CA GLY A 11 -19.72 16.03 22.60
C GLY A 11 -18.78 14.96 23.15
N GLY A 12 -18.70 14.85 24.48
CA GLY A 12 -17.73 13.99 25.15
C GLY A 12 -18.03 12.50 25.01
N VAL A 13 -19.29 12.08 25.13
CA VAL A 13 -19.62 10.65 25.04
C VAL A 13 -19.33 10.09 23.65
N PRO A 14 -19.74 10.71 22.53
CA PRO A 14 -19.38 10.22 21.21
C PRO A 14 -17.86 10.18 20.99
N LEU A 15 -17.11 11.19 21.44
CA LEU A 15 -15.66 11.21 21.35
C LEU A 15 -15.00 10.05 22.12
N VAL A 16 -15.42 9.83 23.38
CA VAL A 16 -14.89 8.74 24.20
C VAL A 16 -15.21 7.39 23.56
N VAL A 17 -16.45 7.17 23.11
CA VAL A 17 -16.83 5.92 22.43
C VAL A 17 -16.03 5.71 21.15
N PHE A 18 -15.88 6.75 20.33
CA PHE A 18 -15.08 6.69 19.11
C PHE A 18 -13.64 6.31 19.40
N LEU A 19 -13.00 6.96 20.38
CA LEU A 19 -11.61 6.67 20.75
C LEU A 19 -11.44 5.24 21.26
N LEU A 20 -12.36 4.76 22.10
CA LEU A 20 -12.34 3.38 22.58
C LEU A 20 -12.44 2.37 21.43
N LEU A 21 -13.37 2.59 20.50
CA LEU A 21 -13.52 1.72 19.33
C LEU A 21 -12.30 1.81 18.41
N ALA A 22 -11.77 3.00 18.17
CA ALA A 22 -10.58 3.21 17.34
C ALA A 22 -9.37 2.46 17.92
N VAL A 23 -9.13 2.54 19.23
CA VAL A 23 -8.04 1.79 19.89
C VAL A 23 -8.27 0.29 19.75
N VAL A 24 -9.48 -0.22 20.00
CA VAL A 24 -9.75 -1.66 19.93
C VAL A 24 -9.63 -2.21 18.50
N THR A 25 -9.96 -1.42 17.49
CA THR A 25 -10.04 -1.88 16.09
C THR A 25 -8.78 -1.58 15.28
N LEU A 26 -8.24 -0.36 15.37
CA LEU A 26 -7.12 0.11 14.54
C LEU A 26 -5.75 -0.28 15.10
N SER A 27 -5.63 -0.62 16.39
CA SER A 27 -4.37 -1.09 16.96
C SER A 27 -4.03 -2.54 16.62
N ARG A 28 -4.94 -3.26 15.95
CA ARG A 28 -4.70 -4.64 15.51
C ARG A 28 -3.88 -4.64 14.22
N LYS A 29 -3.02 -5.65 14.06
CA LYS A 29 -2.30 -5.85 12.79
C LYS A 29 -3.33 -6.14 11.69
N GLY A 30 -3.31 -5.34 10.63
CA GLY A 30 -4.16 -5.53 9.46
C GLY A 30 -3.75 -6.74 8.60
N PRO A 31 -4.53 -7.05 7.55
CA PRO A 31 -4.25 -8.17 6.65
C PRO A 31 -3.03 -7.94 5.74
N HIS A 32 -2.53 -6.70 5.67
CA HIS A 32 -1.37 -6.38 4.84
C HIS A 32 -0.12 -7.12 5.37
N PRO A 33 0.67 -7.76 4.47
CA PRO A 33 1.89 -8.45 4.87
C PRO A 33 2.91 -7.47 5.46
N ALA A 34 3.87 -8.00 6.21
CA ALA A 34 4.97 -7.18 6.70
C ALA A 34 5.87 -6.74 5.54
N THR A 35 6.41 -5.52 5.61
CA THR A 35 7.41 -5.03 4.66
C THR A 35 8.61 -5.96 4.63
N TYR A 36 9.11 -6.26 3.42
CA TYR A 36 10.32 -7.06 3.23
C TYR A 36 11.53 -6.40 3.88
N LYS A 37 12.35 -7.19 4.58
CA LYS A 37 13.62 -6.75 5.16
C LYS A 37 14.78 -7.25 4.30
N LEU A 38 15.70 -6.34 3.96
CA LEU A 38 16.86 -6.66 3.11
C LEU A 38 17.82 -7.70 3.72
N SER A 39 17.83 -7.84 5.05
CA SER A 39 18.62 -8.87 5.76
C SER A 39 18.05 -10.28 5.60
N ASP A 40 16.77 -10.39 5.28
CA ASP A 40 16.06 -11.66 5.18
C ASP A 40 16.22 -12.23 3.76
N LYS A 41 16.01 -13.54 3.59
CA LYS A 41 15.97 -14.14 2.25
C LYS A 41 14.63 -13.84 1.57
N TRP A 42 14.66 -13.66 0.25
CA TRP A 42 13.44 -13.51 -0.54
C TRP A 42 12.63 -14.82 -0.56
N THR A 43 11.39 -14.75 -0.07
CA THR A 43 10.47 -15.91 0.02
C THR A 43 9.18 -15.75 -0.78
N ALA A 44 8.93 -14.58 -1.36
CA ALA A 44 7.80 -14.36 -2.24
C ALA A 44 8.08 -14.93 -3.64
N ASP A 45 7.03 -15.09 -4.44
CA ASP A 45 7.16 -15.49 -5.84
C ASP A 45 7.92 -14.42 -6.66
N PRO A 46 8.47 -14.78 -7.84
CA PRO A 46 9.09 -13.79 -8.73
C PRO A 46 8.11 -12.69 -9.13
N ILE A 47 8.54 -11.43 -9.05
CA ILE A 47 7.72 -10.26 -9.36
C ILE A 47 8.31 -9.51 -10.56
N LEU A 48 7.48 -9.24 -11.56
CA LEU A 48 7.78 -8.35 -12.68
C LEU A 48 6.69 -7.27 -12.72
N TRP A 49 7.07 -6.01 -12.50
CA TRP A 49 6.19 -4.86 -12.63
C TRP A 49 6.46 -4.16 -13.96
N ALA A 50 5.75 -4.59 -15.00
CA ALA A 50 5.82 -3.95 -16.30
C ALA A 50 5.18 -2.55 -16.23
N SER A 51 5.77 -1.59 -16.94
CA SER A 51 5.14 -0.30 -17.17
C SER A 51 4.05 -0.45 -18.22
N ASP A 52 2.87 0.12 -17.97
CA ASP A 52 1.81 0.24 -18.97
C ASP A 52 2.12 1.32 -20.02
N GLU A 53 3.10 2.18 -19.76
CA GLU A 53 3.51 3.24 -20.68
C GLU A 53 4.62 2.76 -21.62
N PRO A 54 4.50 3.00 -22.94
CA PRO A 54 3.37 3.62 -23.65
C PRO A 54 2.19 2.68 -23.91
N ALA A 55 0.96 3.17 -23.67
CA ALA A 55 -0.25 2.35 -23.71
C ALA A 55 -0.55 1.68 -25.06
N ASP A 56 -0.19 2.32 -26.18
CA ASP A 56 0.02 1.70 -27.51
C ASP A 56 0.65 2.76 -28.43
N HIS A 57 1.68 2.40 -29.20
CA HIS A 57 2.15 3.20 -30.33
C HIS A 57 1.59 2.58 -31.61
N GLY A 58 0.38 2.98 -31.97
CA GLY A 58 -0.20 2.63 -33.26
C GLY A 58 0.74 3.05 -34.41
N HIS A 59 1.22 2.05 -35.16
CA HIS A 59 1.38 1.98 -36.62
C HIS A 59 2.60 1.14 -37.05
N GLY A 60 2.34 -0.11 -37.47
CA GLY A 60 2.96 -0.73 -38.66
C GLY A 60 4.34 -1.39 -38.56
N GLY A 61 4.43 -2.62 -39.05
CA GLY A 61 5.59 -3.07 -39.84
C GLY A 61 6.40 -4.23 -39.29
N HIS A 62 6.15 -5.42 -39.85
CA HIS A 62 7.08 -6.55 -40.04
C HIS A 62 8.14 -6.87 -38.95
N GLY A 63 7.87 -7.93 -38.18
CA GLY A 63 8.89 -8.76 -37.54
C GLY A 63 9.34 -8.26 -36.17
N SER A 64 8.61 -8.64 -35.11
CA SER A 64 9.08 -8.53 -33.74
C SER A 64 10.20 -9.54 -33.47
N HIS A 65 11.37 -9.31 -34.06
CA HIS A 65 12.56 -10.06 -33.70
C HIS A 65 13.00 -9.61 -32.29
N VAL A 66 12.97 -10.53 -31.33
CA VAL A 66 13.59 -10.32 -30.03
C VAL A 66 15.09 -10.28 -30.24
N SER A 67 15.67 -9.09 -30.19
CA SER A 67 17.12 -8.87 -30.21
C SER A 67 17.59 -8.46 -28.82
N VAL A 68 18.82 -8.86 -28.46
CA VAL A 68 19.44 -8.48 -27.19
C VAL A 68 20.02 -7.06 -27.33
N GLY A 69 19.62 -6.15 -26.45
CA GLY A 69 20.14 -4.78 -26.38
C GLY A 69 21.42 -4.65 -25.51
N GLY A 70 21.49 -3.60 -24.70
CA GLY A 70 22.59 -3.37 -23.74
C GLY A 70 22.37 -4.03 -22.38
N SER A 71 23.40 -4.04 -21.53
CA SER A 71 23.34 -4.60 -20.16
C SER A 71 24.12 -3.76 -19.15
N ALA A 72 23.67 -3.75 -17.90
CA ALA A 72 24.38 -3.18 -16.73
C ALA A 72 24.30 -4.15 -15.54
N SER A 73 25.29 -4.13 -14.64
CA SER A 73 25.36 -5.01 -13.46
C SER A 73 26.04 -4.33 -12.28
N GLY A 74 25.66 -4.71 -11.05
CA GLY A 74 26.21 -4.24 -9.78
C GLY A 74 26.06 -5.29 -8.68
N LYS A 75 26.70 -5.07 -7.53
CA LYS A 75 26.67 -5.95 -6.35
C LYS A 75 26.49 -5.07 -5.13
N TRP A 76 25.23 -4.73 -4.83
CA TRP A 76 24.88 -3.91 -3.66
C TRP A 76 25.60 -4.37 -2.40
#